data_AF-A0A933SCH4-F1
#
_entry.id   AF-A0A933SCH4-F1
#
_cell.length_a   1.000
_cell.length_b   1.000
_cell.length_c   1.000
_cell.angle_alpha   90.00
_cell.angle_beta   90.00
_cell.angle_gamma   90.00
#
_symmetry.space_group_name_H-M   'P 1'
#
loop_
_entity.id
_entity.type
_entity.pdbx_description
1 polymer ?
#
loop_
_entity_poly.entity_id
_entity_poly.type
_entity_poly.pdbx_seq_one_letter_code
_entity_poly.pdbx_strand_id
1 'polypeptide(L)'
;MLSFVLGAACVSAPARAESTDGGADPARSAIVFYQRHLSAMRHMHCRFTPSCSQYAIDAIAAYGVVEGSARAADRLMRCNEGADTRYAPGTDGLLSDPATGPRASVQEIRAPEWLSPPSAPDAPPVAVGVSADRRARLAEAIEFARQLEQRGDVERASSEFQRAGMLADTLAAQSWAFTRVGDGWFRAEQWLFADRAYLTAAMLEGDPSRRAAIGWSSALSRFDAGAYVACASLLADSALAPAAMASEERADARAHVVSLEGLCAFAVGSWDVAERDFALASRVAPDAGFRARAERLRPFVVQGRALPHRSPAFAGALSTFVPGAGQAYAGHVRDGLRHLLFNAALGYTVYALASNEQVPASVIVGSVALPFYFGNVIGARESARRFDREQRMRLLARAIEDSAR
;
A
#
# COMPACT_ATOMS: atom_id res chain seq x y z
N MET A 1 -26.55 28.00 13.95
CA MET A 1 -25.96 27.42 15.19
C MET A 1 -26.21 25.93 15.11
N LEU A 2 -25.20 25.16 14.69
CA LEU A 2 -24.36 24.33 15.58
C LEU A 2 -25.20 23.26 16.31
N SER A 3 -24.98 21.95 16.23
CA SER A 3 -23.82 21.13 15.85
C SER A 3 -24.37 19.72 15.49
N PHE A 4 -23.98 19.04 14.41
CA PHE A 4 -22.73 18.29 14.18
C PHE A 4 -22.28 17.43 15.37
N VAL A 5 -22.28 16.09 15.16
CA VAL A 5 -21.14 15.16 15.28
C VAL A 5 -21.68 13.74 15.58
N LEU A 6 -21.49 12.82 14.63
CA LEU A 6 -21.00 11.44 14.84
C LEU A 6 -21.07 10.70 13.49
N GLY A 7 -20.10 11.00 12.62
CA GLY A 7 -19.80 10.21 11.45
C GLY A 7 -18.71 9.21 11.79
N ALA A 8 -19.09 7.97 12.12
CA ALA A 8 -18.19 6.83 12.09
C ALA A 8 -17.85 6.56 10.61
N ALA A 9 -16.70 7.04 10.17
CA ALA A 9 -16.14 6.65 8.89
C ALA A 9 -15.55 5.24 9.02
N CYS A 10 -16.43 4.24 9.03
CA CYS A 10 -16.08 2.94 8.49
C CYS A 10 -15.63 3.20 7.06
N VAL A 11 -14.34 2.99 6.77
CA VAL A 11 -13.87 2.77 5.40
C VAL A 11 -14.41 1.40 5.00
N SER A 12 -15.70 1.38 4.71
CA SER A 12 -16.31 0.39 3.87
C SER A 12 -15.49 0.39 2.58
N ALA A 13 -15.01 -0.78 2.17
CA ALA A 13 -14.72 -1.03 0.76
C ALA A 13 -15.84 -0.36 -0.07
N PRO A 14 -15.55 0.29 -1.21
CA PRO A 14 -16.60 0.88 -2.02
C PRO A 14 -17.67 -0.20 -2.17
N ALA A 15 -18.86 0.11 -1.66
CA ALA A 15 -20.00 -0.78 -1.74
C ALA A 15 -20.01 -1.28 -3.19
N ARG A 16 -19.96 -2.59 -3.38
CA ARG A 16 -20.16 -3.19 -4.69
C ARG A 16 -21.46 -2.57 -5.19
N ALA A 17 -21.34 -1.65 -6.13
CA ALA A 17 -22.49 -1.11 -6.81
C ALA A 17 -23.11 -2.31 -7.51
N GLU A 18 -24.17 -2.86 -6.94
CA GLU A 18 -25.11 -3.67 -7.68
C GLU A 18 -25.67 -2.75 -8.75
N SER A 19 -25.05 -2.78 -9.93
CA SER A 19 -25.63 -2.21 -11.13
C SER A 19 -26.80 -3.10 -11.53
N THR A 20 -27.99 -2.77 -11.03
CA THR A 20 -29.22 -3.07 -11.76
C THR A 20 -29.15 -2.28 -13.07
N ASP A 21 -28.80 -2.96 -14.15
CA ASP A 21 -29.48 -2.86 -15.44
C ASP A 21 -28.91 -3.92 -16.39
N GLY A 22 -29.79 -4.84 -16.77
CA GLY A 22 -29.54 -5.91 -17.74
C GLY A 22 -29.41 -5.40 -19.17
N GLY A 23 -28.46 -4.50 -19.41
CA GLY A 23 -27.93 -4.16 -20.73
C GLY A 23 -26.49 -4.66 -20.79
N ALA A 24 -26.20 -5.63 -21.65
CA ALA A 24 -24.83 -6.11 -21.86
C ALA A 24 -23.95 -4.93 -22.28
N ASP A 25 -23.06 -4.46 -21.39
CA ASP A 25 -22.08 -3.42 -21.71
C ASP A 25 -21.31 -3.90 -22.97
N PRO A 26 -21.44 -3.21 -24.11
CA PRO A 26 -20.86 -3.66 -25.37
C PRO A 26 -19.33 -3.75 -25.28
N ALA A 27 -18.69 -2.95 -24.42
CA ALA A 27 -17.24 -3.02 -24.21
C ALA A 27 -16.85 -4.31 -23.46
N ARG A 28 -17.57 -4.65 -22.38
CA ARG A 28 -17.35 -5.92 -21.66
C ARG A 28 -17.69 -7.12 -22.53
N SER A 29 -18.75 -7.02 -23.32
CA SER A 29 -19.18 -8.06 -24.27
C SER A 29 -18.14 -8.32 -25.35
N ALA A 30 -17.51 -7.27 -25.89
CA ALA A 30 -16.39 -7.39 -26.82
C ALA A 30 -15.17 -8.08 -26.19
N ILE A 31 -14.87 -7.79 -24.93
CA ILE A 31 -13.77 -8.44 -24.20
C ILE A 31 -14.08 -9.92 -23.94
N VAL A 32 -15.31 -10.24 -23.54
CA VAL A 32 -15.76 -11.64 -23.35
C VAL A 32 -15.74 -12.40 -24.68
N PHE A 33 -16.14 -11.76 -25.79
CA PHE A 33 -16.03 -12.33 -27.12
C PHE A 33 -14.56 -12.64 -27.48
N TYR A 34 -13.64 -11.69 -27.24
CA TYR A 34 -12.21 -11.91 -27.38
C TYR A 34 -11.72 -13.09 -26.52
N GLN A 35 -12.12 -13.17 -25.24
CA GLN A 35 -11.74 -14.25 -24.34
C GLN A 35 -12.19 -15.62 -24.86
N ARG A 36 -13.42 -15.71 -25.38
CA ARG A 36 -14.02 -16.97 -25.85
C ARG A 36 -13.51 -17.42 -27.22
N HIS A 37 -13.27 -16.48 -28.14
CA HIS A 37 -13.06 -16.82 -29.54
C HIS A 37 -11.66 -16.51 -30.07
N LEU A 38 -10.94 -15.55 -29.47
CA LEU A 38 -9.65 -15.08 -29.99
C LEU A 38 -8.47 -15.40 -29.08
N SER A 39 -8.70 -15.54 -27.76
CA SER A 39 -7.60 -15.74 -26.80
C SER A 39 -6.85 -17.07 -26.99
N ALA A 40 -7.56 -18.11 -27.45
CA ALA A 40 -6.99 -19.44 -27.71
C ALA A 40 -5.95 -19.45 -28.85
N MET A 41 -5.93 -18.41 -29.70
CA MET A 41 -5.02 -18.31 -30.86
C MET A 41 -3.73 -17.54 -30.58
N ARG A 42 -3.46 -17.10 -29.34
CA ARG A 42 -2.24 -16.36 -29.00
C ARG A 42 -1.16 -17.27 -28.40
N HIS A 43 0.04 -17.21 -28.97
CA HIS A 43 1.28 -17.73 -28.37
C HIS A 43 1.86 -16.84 -27.25
N MET A 44 1.24 -15.68 -26.99
CA MET A 44 1.65 -14.77 -25.91
C MET A 44 0.75 -14.95 -24.69
N HIS A 45 1.30 -15.54 -23.62
CA HIS A 45 0.63 -15.66 -22.34
C HIS A 45 0.63 -14.31 -21.60
N CYS A 46 -0.50 -13.96 -20.99
CA CYS A 46 -0.55 -12.79 -20.12
C CYS A 46 0.38 -13.04 -18.93
N ARG A 47 1.23 -12.06 -18.62
CA ARG A 47 2.19 -12.16 -17.52
C ARG A 47 1.62 -11.76 -16.18
N PHE A 48 0.43 -11.15 -16.14
CA PHE A 48 -0.16 -10.63 -14.92
C PHE A 48 -1.34 -11.47 -14.45
N THR A 49 -1.56 -11.47 -13.14
CA THR A 49 -2.75 -12.00 -12.47
C THR A 49 -3.55 -10.85 -11.81
N PRO A 50 -4.88 -10.75 -12.00
CA PRO A 50 -5.65 -11.44 -13.02
C PRO A 50 -5.17 -11.09 -14.45
N SER A 51 -5.58 -11.87 -15.46
CA SER A 51 -5.17 -11.60 -16.85
C SER A 51 -5.54 -10.17 -17.27
N CYS A 52 -4.79 -9.56 -18.21
CA CYS A 52 -5.09 -8.19 -18.68
C CYS A 52 -6.52 -8.05 -19.22
N SER A 53 -7.08 -9.08 -19.84
CA SER A 53 -8.48 -9.09 -20.28
C SER A 53 -9.46 -9.12 -19.11
N GLN A 54 -9.16 -9.88 -18.06
CA GLN A 54 -10.03 -9.90 -16.87
C GLN A 54 -9.94 -8.56 -16.13
N TYR A 55 -8.74 -8.03 -15.96
CA TYR A 55 -8.54 -6.69 -15.43
C TYR A 55 -9.29 -5.63 -16.24
N ALA A 56 -9.35 -5.75 -17.57
CA ALA A 56 -10.11 -4.82 -18.39
C ALA A 56 -11.61 -4.85 -18.09
N ILE A 57 -12.18 -6.05 -17.90
CA ILE A 57 -13.58 -6.22 -17.48
C ILE A 57 -13.82 -5.60 -16.10
N ASP A 58 -12.89 -5.82 -15.17
CA ASP A 58 -12.99 -5.33 -13.79
C ASP A 58 -12.86 -3.80 -13.74
N ALA A 59 -11.91 -3.24 -14.50
CA ALA A 59 -11.67 -1.81 -14.59
C ALA A 59 -12.84 -1.07 -15.26
N ILE A 60 -13.44 -1.64 -16.32
CA ILE A 60 -14.63 -1.05 -16.95
C ILE A 60 -15.83 -1.07 -16.00
N ALA A 61 -16.00 -2.14 -15.20
CA ALA A 61 -17.02 -2.17 -14.15
C ALA A 61 -16.81 -1.07 -13.11
N ALA A 62 -15.56 -0.90 -12.67
CA ALA A 62 -15.25 -0.05 -11.53
C ALA A 62 -15.18 1.44 -11.91
N TYR A 63 -14.73 1.76 -13.12
CA TYR A 63 -14.40 3.13 -13.54
C TYR A 63 -15.17 3.60 -14.78
N GLY A 64 -16.08 2.77 -15.32
CA GLY A 64 -16.80 3.04 -16.56
C GLY A 64 -15.95 2.79 -17.81
N VAL A 65 -16.58 2.82 -18.99
CA VAL A 65 -15.97 2.38 -20.26
C VAL A 65 -14.72 3.19 -20.61
N VAL A 66 -14.75 4.52 -20.48
CA VAL A 66 -13.65 5.38 -20.92
C VAL A 66 -12.43 5.24 -20.01
N GLU A 67 -12.60 5.45 -18.70
CA GLU A 67 -11.50 5.35 -17.73
C GLU A 67 -11.04 3.91 -17.54
N GLY A 68 -11.97 2.95 -17.50
CA GLY A 68 -11.67 1.53 -17.43
C GLY A 68 -10.88 1.05 -18.64
N SER A 69 -11.22 1.50 -19.86
CA SER A 69 -10.45 1.19 -21.07
C SER A 69 -9.06 1.82 -21.04
N ALA A 70 -8.92 3.04 -20.53
CA ALA A 70 -7.60 3.68 -20.40
C ALA A 70 -6.69 2.92 -19.40
N ARG A 71 -7.23 2.47 -18.26
CA ARG A 71 -6.52 1.64 -17.27
C ARG A 71 -6.15 0.28 -17.85
N ALA A 72 -7.08 -0.36 -18.57
CA ALA A 72 -6.84 -1.62 -19.26
C ALA A 72 -5.71 -1.50 -20.30
N ALA A 73 -5.73 -0.42 -21.09
CA ALA A 73 -4.71 -0.11 -22.08
C ALA A 73 -3.33 0.11 -21.44
N ASP A 74 -3.24 0.86 -20.35
CA ASP A 74 -2.00 1.04 -19.58
C ASP A 74 -1.42 -0.30 -19.12
N ARG A 75 -2.25 -1.18 -18.53
CA ARG A 75 -1.80 -2.53 -18.12
C ARG A 75 -1.35 -3.37 -19.33
N LEU A 76 -2.05 -3.29 -20.46
CA LEU A 76 -1.68 -4.00 -21.68
C LEU A 76 -0.28 -3.60 -22.16
N MET A 77 0.04 -2.31 -22.13
CA MET A 77 1.37 -1.79 -22.52
C MET A 77 2.48 -2.23 -21.57
N ARG A 78 2.16 -2.46 -20.29
CA ARG A 78 3.10 -2.97 -19.27
C ARG A 78 3.29 -4.48 -19.39
N CYS A 79 2.34 -5.21 -19.99
CA CYS A 79 2.37 -6.66 -20.23
C CYS A 79 3.22 -7.04 -21.45
N ASN A 80 4.55 -6.95 -21.30
CA ASN A 80 5.55 -7.37 -22.30
C ASN A 80 6.71 -8.13 -21.63
N GLU A 81 7.69 -8.64 -22.38
CA GLU A 81 8.84 -9.41 -21.87
C GLU A 81 9.69 -8.70 -20.81
N GLY A 82 9.67 -7.36 -20.76
CA GLY A 82 10.34 -6.58 -19.71
C GLY A 82 9.49 -6.38 -18.45
N ALA A 83 8.32 -7.00 -18.32
CA ALA A 83 7.49 -6.89 -17.12
C ALA A 83 8.12 -7.56 -15.89
N ASP A 84 8.76 -8.73 -16.00
CA ASP A 84 9.40 -9.42 -14.86
C ASP A 84 10.49 -8.59 -14.17
N THR A 85 11.13 -7.69 -14.89
CA THR A 85 12.15 -6.80 -14.30
C THR A 85 11.55 -5.60 -13.56
N ARG A 86 10.22 -5.40 -13.65
CA ARG A 86 9.50 -4.23 -13.11
C ARG A 86 8.38 -4.58 -12.14
N TYR A 87 7.99 -5.85 -12.06
CA TYR A 87 6.90 -6.34 -11.24
C TYR A 87 7.33 -7.64 -10.55
N ALA A 88 6.92 -7.80 -9.30
CA ALA A 88 7.18 -9.03 -8.56
C ALA A 88 6.19 -10.13 -8.99
N PRO A 89 6.66 -11.39 -9.13
CA PRO A 89 5.77 -12.53 -9.29
C PRO A 89 4.99 -12.77 -8.00
N GLY A 90 3.70 -13.10 -8.15
CA GLY A 90 2.85 -13.59 -7.07
C GLY A 90 3.10 -15.08 -6.80
N THR A 91 2.35 -15.63 -5.85
CA THR A 91 2.43 -17.05 -5.46
C THR A 91 2.03 -18.00 -6.59
N ASP A 92 1.31 -17.51 -7.60
CA ASP A 92 0.91 -18.24 -8.82
C ASP A 92 1.94 -18.15 -9.95
N GLY A 93 3.10 -17.52 -9.71
CA GLY A 93 4.16 -17.32 -10.70
C GLY A 93 3.85 -16.23 -11.75
N LEU A 94 2.67 -15.60 -11.68
CA LEU A 94 2.28 -14.47 -12.52
C LEU A 94 2.53 -13.15 -11.79
N LEU A 95 2.86 -12.11 -12.53
CA LEU A 95 3.14 -10.79 -12.00
C LEU A 95 1.89 -10.20 -11.34
N SER A 96 2.06 -9.65 -10.14
CA SER A 96 1.00 -8.86 -9.51
C SER A 96 1.04 -7.44 -10.07
N ASP A 97 -0.09 -6.98 -10.61
CA ASP A 97 -0.25 -5.57 -10.99
C ASP A 97 -0.85 -4.83 -9.78
N PRO A 98 -0.05 -4.10 -9.00
CA PRO A 98 -0.59 -3.38 -7.86
C PRO A 98 -1.49 -2.29 -8.43
N ALA A 99 -2.81 -2.45 -8.30
CA ALA A 99 -3.81 -1.54 -8.85
C ALA A 99 -3.64 -0.08 -8.36
N THR A 100 -2.80 0.15 -7.34
CA THR A 100 -2.46 1.45 -6.76
C THR A 100 -1.11 1.49 -6.02
N GLY A 101 -0.20 0.53 -6.22
CA GLY A 101 1.03 0.41 -5.41
C GLY A 101 2.32 0.88 -6.11
N PRO A 102 3.32 1.40 -5.36
CA PRO A 102 4.64 1.70 -5.91
C PRO A 102 5.26 0.46 -6.56
N ARG A 103 5.86 0.63 -7.74
CA ARG A 103 6.79 -0.37 -8.30
C ARG A 103 7.96 -0.56 -7.33
N ALA A 104 8.31 -1.81 -7.06
CA ALA A 104 9.60 -2.23 -6.53
C ALA A 104 10.73 -1.50 -7.29
N SER A 105 11.41 -0.60 -6.60
CA SER A 105 12.65 0.08 -7.04
C SER A 105 13.19 1.03 -5.97
N VAL A 106 12.36 1.39 -4.99
CA VAL A 106 12.85 1.90 -3.70
C VAL A 106 13.05 0.66 -2.83
N GLN A 107 14.24 0.50 -2.24
CA GLN A 107 14.44 -0.35 -1.05
C GLN A 107 13.20 -0.26 -0.16
N GLU A 108 12.69 -1.39 0.31
CA GLU A 108 11.60 -1.39 1.29
C GLU A 108 11.99 -0.48 2.44
N ILE A 109 11.33 0.68 2.53
CA ILE A 109 11.60 1.66 3.55
C ILE A 109 10.96 1.11 4.82
N ARG A 110 11.80 0.66 5.74
CA ARG A 110 11.35 0.18 7.05
C ARG A 110 11.41 1.30 8.06
N ALA A 111 10.49 1.26 9.02
CA ALA A 111 10.58 2.09 10.19
C ALA A 111 11.91 1.81 10.92
N PRO A 112 12.56 2.85 11.48
CA PRO A 112 13.75 2.67 12.29
C PRO A 112 13.51 1.70 13.46
N GLU A 113 14.49 0.85 13.78
CA GLU A 113 14.41 -0.12 14.89
C GLU A 113 14.21 0.56 16.25
N TRP A 114 14.73 1.78 16.43
CA TRP A 114 14.50 2.56 17.64
C TRP A 114 13.05 3.05 17.79
N LEU A 115 12.19 2.83 16.79
CA LEU A 115 10.74 3.03 16.88
C LEU A 115 9.96 1.73 17.12
N SER A 116 10.62 0.59 17.30
CA SER A 116 9.95 -0.68 17.53
C SER A 116 9.17 -0.69 18.86
N PRO A 117 7.98 -1.32 18.90
CA PRO A 117 7.18 -1.38 20.12
C PRO A 117 7.80 -2.37 21.11
N PRO A 118 7.47 -2.26 22.41
CA PRO A 118 7.76 -3.32 23.36
C PRO A 118 7.05 -4.61 22.94
N SER A 119 7.76 -5.73 22.94
CA SER A 119 7.19 -7.03 22.62
C SER A 119 6.15 -7.46 23.65
N ALA A 120 5.14 -8.22 23.21
CA ALA A 120 4.19 -8.82 24.14
C ALA A 120 4.91 -9.69 25.18
N PRO A 121 4.45 -9.70 26.44
CA PRO A 121 5.03 -10.56 27.46
C PRO A 121 4.94 -12.02 27.03
N ASP A 122 5.93 -12.84 27.42
CA ASP A 122 6.03 -14.22 26.92
C ASP A 122 4.93 -15.15 27.42
N ALA A 123 4.30 -14.84 28.56
CA ALA A 123 3.26 -15.66 29.17
C ALA A 123 1.86 -15.03 28.97
N PRO A 124 0.83 -15.82 28.61
CA PRO A 124 -0.52 -15.31 28.50
C PRO A 124 -1.12 -14.97 29.88
N PRO A 125 -1.98 -13.96 29.97
CA PRO A 125 -2.81 -13.73 31.14
C PRO A 125 -3.89 -14.82 31.24
N VAL A 126 -3.78 -15.73 32.21
CA VAL A 126 -4.69 -16.87 32.37
C VAL A 126 -5.84 -16.54 33.34
N ALA A 127 -7.06 -17.04 33.07
CA ALA A 127 -8.18 -16.92 34.00
C ALA A 127 -7.90 -17.61 35.35
N VAL A 128 -8.42 -17.05 36.44
CA VAL A 128 -8.42 -17.72 37.74
C VAL A 128 -9.39 -18.91 37.68
N GLY A 129 -8.91 -20.13 37.95
CA GLY A 129 -9.75 -21.34 37.98
C GLY A 129 -9.63 -22.29 36.79
N VAL A 130 -8.67 -22.09 35.88
CA VAL A 130 -8.40 -23.05 34.77
C VAL A 130 -7.91 -24.40 35.32
N SER A 131 -8.51 -25.49 34.85
CA SER A 131 -8.17 -26.87 35.26
C SER A 131 -6.68 -27.19 34.99
N ALA A 132 -6.13 -28.14 35.75
CA ALA A 132 -4.73 -28.55 35.58
C ALA A 132 -4.45 -29.10 34.16
N ASP A 133 -5.38 -29.88 33.60
CA ASP A 133 -5.30 -30.41 32.22
C ASP A 133 -5.32 -29.28 31.18
N ARG A 134 -6.24 -28.30 31.30
CA ARG A 134 -6.29 -27.16 30.36
C ARG A 134 -5.04 -26.28 30.47
N ARG A 135 -4.47 -26.13 31.67
CA ARG A 135 -3.16 -25.46 31.87
C ARG A 135 -2.01 -26.23 31.21
N ALA A 136 -2.00 -27.56 31.28
CA ALA A 136 -0.99 -28.38 30.61
C ALA A 136 -1.06 -28.24 29.08
N ARG A 137 -2.26 -28.33 28.50
CA ARG A 137 -2.48 -28.13 27.04
C ARG A 137 -2.14 -26.73 26.58
N LEU A 138 -2.41 -25.71 27.40
CA LEU A 138 -2.00 -24.34 27.14
C LEU A 138 -0.47 -24.24 27.06
N ALA A 139 0.24 -24.77 28.06
CA ALA A 139 1.70 -24.76 28.08
C ALA A 139 2.29 -25.49 26.86
N GLU A 140 1.71 -26.64 26.50
CA GLU A 140 2.10 -27.41 25.31
C GLU A 140 1.88 -26.62 24.01
N ALA A 141 0.72 -25.96 23.84
CA ALA A 141 0.43 -25.15 22.67
C ALA A 141 1.42 -23.98 22.51
N ILE A 142 1.75 -23.30 23.61
CA ILE A 142 2.71 -22.19 23.60
C ILE A 142 4.11 -22.68 23.24
N GLU A 143 4.55 -23.77 23.85
CA GLU A 143 5.87 -24.33 23.61
C GLU A 143 6.00 -24.80 22.15
N PHE A 144 4.98 -25.47 21.64
CA PHE A 144 4.95 -25.91 20.24
C PHE A 144 4.91 -24.73 19.27
N ALA A 145 4.12 -23.69 19.54
CA ALA A 145 4.11 -22.45 18.76
C ALA A 145 5.50 -21.81 18.67
N ARG A 146 6.23 -21.73 19.79
CA ARG A 146 7.60 -21.19 19.83
C ARG A 146 8.58 -22.02 19.02
N GLN A 147 8.49 -23.34 19.07
CA GLN A 147 9.33 -24.20 18.25
C GLN A 147 9.07 -24.00 16.75
N LEU A 148 7.82 -23.76 16.37
CA LEU A 148 7.46 -23.41 14.99
C LEU A 148 8.01 -22.03 14.59
N GLU A 149 7.93 -21.02 15.47
CA GLU A 149 8.55 -19.70 15.24
C GLU A 149 10.06 -19.82 15.01
N GLN A 150 10.76 -20.62 15.83
CA GLN A 150 12.21 -20.85 15.68
C GLN A 150 12.57 -21.53 14.36
N ARG A 151 11.66 -22.32 13.80
CA ARG A 151 11.82 -22.96 12.48
C ARG A 151 11.40 -22.06 11.31
N GLY A 152 10.83 -20.89 11.59
CA GLY A 152 10.29 -19.98 10.58
C GLY A 152 8.91 -20.38 10.03
N ASP A 153 8.22 -21.35 10.63
CA ASP A 153 6.89 -21.79 10.20
C ASP A 153 5.79 -20.90 10.84
N VAL A 154 5.73 -19.66 10.37
CA VAL A 154 4.88 -18.60 10.96
C VAL A 154 3.39 -18.91 10.84
N GLU A 155 2.96 -19.54 9.75
CA GLU A 155 1.55 -19.86 9.55
C GLU A 155 1.08 -20.89 10.58
N ARG A 156 1.83 -21.97 10.81
CA ARG A 156 1.47 -22.95 11.84
C ARG A 156 1.63 -22.38 13.25
N ALA A 157 2.71 -21.62 13.50
CA ALA A 157 2.88 -20.94 14.78
C ALA A 157 1.69 -20.05 15.11
N SER A 158 1.15 -19.32 14.12
CA SER A 158 0.00 -18.44 14.30
C SER A 158 -1.26 -19.20 14.74
N SER A 159 -1.50 -20.36 14.14
CA SER A 159 -2.63 -21.23 14.49
C SER A 159 -2.50 -21.75 15.93
N GLU A 160 -1.28 -22.10 16.33
CA GLU A 160 -0.97 -22.60 17.67
C GLU A 160 -1.08 -21.51 18.75
N PHE A 161 -0.69 -20.27 18.45
CA PHE A 161 -0.94 -19.14 19.35
C PHE A 161 -2.43 -18.84 19.50
N GLN A 162 -3.21 -18.87 18.41
CA GLN A 162 -4.67 -18.71 18.50
C GLN A 162 -5.30 -19.82 19.36
N ARG A 163 -4.82 -21.07 19.21
CA ARG A 163 -5.21 -22.20 20.08
C ARG A 163 -4.89 -21.91 21.55
N ALA A 164 -3.69 -21.40 21.84
CA ALA A 164 -3.29 -21.01 23.18
C ALA A 164 -4.20 -19.90 23.78
N GLY A 165 -4.54 -18.87 22.99
CA GLY A 165 -5.47 -17.82 23.40
C GLY A 165 -6.86 -18.36 23.80
N MET A 166 -7.40 -19.30 23.03
CA MET A 166 -8.66 -19.99 23.35
C MET A 166 -8.55 -20.86 24.62
N LEU A 167 -7.40 -21.50 24.86
CA LEU A 167 -7.20 -22.33 26.06
C LEU A 167 -7.06 -21.51 27.35
N ALA A 168 -6.57 -20.28 27.28
CA ALA A 168 -6.38 -19.40 28.45
C ALA A 168 -7.66 -18.68 28.92
N ASP A 169 -8.71 -18.68 28.09
CA ASP A 169 -10.11 -18.31 28.44
C ASP A 169 -10.34 -16.88 28.93
N THR A 170 -9.52 -15.92 28.50
CA THR A 170 -9.73 -14.50 28.78
C THR A 170 -9.58 -13.66 27.52
N LEU A 171 -10.27 -12.50 27.46
CA LEU A 171 -10.08 -11.53 26.36
C LEU A 171 -8.62 -11.04 26.31
N ALA A 172 -7.99 -10.83 27.47
CA ALA A 172 -6.58 -10.47 27.56
C ALA A 172 -5.66 -11.57 26.98
N ALA A 173 -6.00 -12.85 27.13
CA ALA A 173 -5.23 -13.94 26.53
C ALA A 173 -5.41 -14.03 25.02
N GLN A 174 -6.62 -13.76 24.52
CA GLN A 174 -6.86 -13.67 23.09
C GLN A 174 -6.12 -12.46 22.48
N SER A 175 -6.15 -11.30 23.14
CA SER A 175 -5.34 -10.13 22.79
C SER A 175 -3.85 -10.48 22.72
N TRP A 176 -3.32 -11.11 23.77
CA TRP A 176 -1.95 -11.61 23.81
C TRP A 176 -1.63 -12.55 22.64
N ALA A 177 -2.50 -13.53 22.36
CA ALA A 177 -2.31 -14.49 21.28
C ALA A 177 -2.25 -13.81 19.91
N PHE A 178 -3.19 -12.89 19.64
CA PHE A 178 -3.19 -12.12 18.40
C PHE A 178 -1.98 -11.17 18.29
N THR A 179 -1.48 -10.65 19.41
CA THR A 179 -0.24 -9.87 19.41
C THR A 179 0.95 -10.74 19.01
N ARG A 180 1.08 -11.96 19.56
CA ARG A 180 2.12 -12.93 19.15
C ARG A 180 2.01 -13.33 17.68
N VAL A 181 0.80 -13.54 17.19
CA VAL A 181 0.53 -13.78 15.76
C VAL A 181 1.03 -12.60 14.93
N GLY A 182 0.71 -11.36 15.34
CA GLY A 182 1.19 -10.14 14.71
C GLY A 182 2.70 -10.07 14.66
N ASP A 183 3.38 -10.33 15.78
CA ASP A 183 4.85 -10.32 15.88
C ASP A 183 5.50 -11.34 14.94
N GLY A 184 4.91 -12.53 14.83
CA GLY A 184 5.36 -13.57 13.89
C GLY A 184 5.28 -13.10 12.43
N TRP A 185 4.13 -12.57 12.02
CA TRP A 185 3.94 -12.04 10.66
C TRP A 185 4.80 -10.81 10.39
N PHE A 186 5.01 -9.94 11.38
CA PHE A 186 5.86 -8.77 11.27
C PHE A 186 7.31 -9.17 11.01
N ARG A 187 7.86 -10.13 11.78
CA ARG A 187 9.22 -10.65 11.54
C ARG A 187 9.35 -11.39 10.20
N ALA A 188 8.27 -11.96 9.69
CA ALA A 188 8.22 -12.56 8.36
C ALA A 188 7.98 -11.55 7.23
N GLU A 189 7.99 -10.25 7.54
CA GLU A 189 7.84 -9.16 6.57
C GLU A 189 6.48 -9.15 5.85
N GLN A 190 5.48 -9.78 6.50
CA GLN A 190 4.12 -9.93 6.02
C GLN A 190 3.21 -8.89 6.69
N TRP A 191 3.51 -7.62 6.41
CA TRP A 191 2.99 -6.45 7.14
C TRP A 191 1.47 -6.37 7.21
N LEU A 192 0.77 -6.73 6.13
CA LEU A 192 -0.70 -6.66 6.10
C LEU A 192 -1.35 -7.71 7.01
N PHE A 193 -0.73 -8.88 7.15
CA PHE A 193 -1.20 -9.92 8.07
C PHE A 193 -0.89 -9.53 9.52
N ALA A 194 0.28 -8.92 9.75
CA ALA A 194 0.64 -8.35 11.04
C ALA A 194 -0.35 -7.26 11.49
N ASP A 195 -0.65 -6.28 10.64
CA ASP A 195 -1.62 -5.19 10.91
C ASP A 195 -2.98 -5.75 11.34
N ARG A 196 -3.50 -6.75 10.61
CA ARG A 196 -4.79 -7.38 10.94
C ARG A 196 -4.77 -8.05 12.31
N ALA A 197 -3.70 -8.78 12.62
CA ALA A 197 -3.55 -9.45 13.91
C ALA A 197 -3.46 -8.44 15.06
N TYR A 198 -2.66 -7.38 14.89
CA TYR A 198 -2.54 -6.30 15.88
C TYR A 198 -3.85 -5.55 16.09
N LEU A 199 -4.59 -5.19 15.03
CA LEU A 199 -5.90 -4.55 15.20
C LEU A 199 -6.88 -5.45 15.95
N THR A 200 -6.88 -6.75 15.65
CA THR A 200 -7.70 -7.73 16.38
C THR A 200 -7.32 -7.78 17.85
N ALA A 201 -6.02 -7.82 18.15
CA ALA A 201 -5.52 -7.78 19.53
C ALA A 201 -5.93 -6.48 20.25
N ALA A 202 -5.78 -5.32 19.62
CA ALA A 202 -6.14 -4.02 20.20
C ALA A 202 -7.65 -3.92 20.51
N MET A 203 -8.51 -4.51 19.67
CA MET A 203 -9.96 -4.56 19.92
C MET A 203 -10.33 -5.43 21.13
N LEU A 204 -9.54 -6.46 21.42
CA LEU A 204 -9.75 -7.38 22.54
C LEU A 204 -9.08 -6.89 23.84
N GLU A 205 -8.10 -5.98 23.72
CA GLU A 205 -7.32 -5.51 24.85
C GLU A 205 -8.12 -4.54 25.72
N GLY A 206 -8.29 -4.90 26.99
CA GLY A 206 -9.01 -4.09 27.96
C GLY A 206 -8.15 -2.97 28.54
N ASP A 207 -6.83 -3.21 28.66
CA ASP A 207 -5.88 -2.26 29.22
C ASP A 207 -5.52 -1.17 28.19
N PRO A 208 -5.81 0.12 28.45
CA PRO A 208 -5.54 1.19 27.49
C PRO A 208 -4.07 1.33 27.09
N SER A 209 -3.13 1.08 28.01
CA SER A 209 -1.69 1.21 27.74
C SER A 209 -1.20 0.11 26.79
N ARG A 210 -1.60 -1.15 27.04
CA ARG A 210 -1.32 -2.26 26.12
C ARG A 210 -2.01 -2.08 24.79
N ARG A 211 -3.26 -1.60 24.78
CA ARG A 211 -3.99 -1.31 23.55
C ARG A 211 -3.23 -0.29 22.68
N ALA A 212 -2.70 0.78 23.28
CA ALA A 212 -1.88 1.76 22.59
C ALA A 212 -0.59 1.13 22.02
N ALA A 213 0.11 0.28 22.79
CA ALA A 213 1.31 -0.43 22.32
C ALA A 213 1.03 -1.44 21.17
N ILE A 214 -0.14 -2.07 21.18
CA ILE A 214 -0.56 -2.95 20.07
C ILE A 214 -0.93 -2.10 18.84
N GLY A 215 -1.66 -0.99 19.04
CA GLY A 215 -1.99 -0.03 17.99
C GLY A 215 -0.75 0.58 17.33
N TRP A 216 0.29 0.83 18.11
CA TRP A 216 1.62 1.20 17.64
C TRP A 216 2.17 0.16 16.65
N SER A 217 2.14 -1.12 17.01
CA SER A 217 2.65 -2.22 16.19
C SER A 217 1.89 -2.32 14.87
N SER A 218 0.58 -2.07 14.89
CA SER A 218 -0.25 -1.92 13.70
C SER A 218 0.17 -0.70 12.85
N ALA A 219 0.44 0.45 13.46
CA ALA A 219 0.91 1.64 12.75
C ALA A 219 2.26 1.43 12.05
N LEU A 220 3.22 0.78 12.71
CA LEU A 220 4.49 0.37 12.10
C LEU A 220 4.28 -0.60 10.93
N SER A 221 3.42 -1.60 11.10
CA SER A 221 3.07 -2.53 10.03
C SER A 221 2.53 -1.79 8.80
N ARG A 222 1.71 -0.74 9.01
CA ARG A 222 1.23 0.12 7.92
C ARG A 222 2.32 0.98 7.31
N PHE A 223 3.26 1.48 8.12
CA PHE A 223 4.42 2.21 7.62
C PHE A 223 5.25 1.32 6.68
N ASP A 224 5.62 0.13 7.14
CA ASP A 224 6.46 -0.83 6.40
C ASP A 224 5.75 -1.38 5.15
N ALA A 225 4.41 -1.46 5.19
CA ALA A 225 3.59 -1.75 4.02
C ALA A 225 3.52 -0.58 3.00
N GLY A 226 4.10 0.58 3.31
CA GLY A 226 4.02 1.81 2.50
C GLY A 226 2.67 2.52 2.55
N ALA A 227 1.79 2.15 3.50
CA ALA A 227 0.47 2.72 3.71
C ALA A 227 0.51 3.96 4.63
N TYR A 228 1.37 4.92 4.31
CA TYR A 228 1.71 6.07 5.18
C TYR A 228 0.51 6.92 5.62
N VAL A 229 -0.49 7.10 4.76
CA VAL A 229 -1.71 7.84 5.12
C VAL A 229 -2.52 7.06 6.16
N ALA A 230 -2.67 5.74 5.98
CA ALA A 230 -3.39 4.89 6.93
C ALA A 230 -2.62 4.71 8.25
N CYS A 231 -1.28 4.75 8.20
CA CYS A 231 -0.41 4.88 9.38
C CYS A 231 -0.74 6.16 10.16
N ALA A 232 -0.64 7.33 9.51
CA ALA A 232 -0.87 8.61 10.16
C ALA A 232 -2.29 8.73 10.73
N SER A 233 -3.30 8.27 9.99
CA SER A 233 -4.68 8.27 10.47
C SER A 233 -4.90 7.37 11.68
N LEU A 234 -4.15 6.26 11.81
CA LEU A 234 -4.23 5.38 12.97
C LEU A 234 -3.57 6.00 14.20
N LEU A 235 -2.42 6.63 14.02
CA LEU A 235 -1.68 7.29 15.11
C LEU A 235 -2.45 8.48 15.68
N ALA A 236 -3.24 9.15 14.83
CA ALA A 236 -4.14 10.22 15.26
C ALA A 236 -5.38 9.74 16.05
N ASP A 237 -5.64 8.42 16.10
CA ASP A 237 -6.79 7.87 16.83
C ASP A 237 -6.56 7.95 18.36
N SER A 238 -7.40 8.72 19.04
CA SER A 238 -7.38 8.87 20.49
C SER A 238 -7.51 7.57 21.28
N ALA A 239 -8.13 6.53 20.70
CA ALA A 239 -8.27 5.22 21.34
C ALA A 239 -6.94 4.43 21.41
N LEU A 240 -5.97 4.81 20.57
CA LEU A 240 -4.64 4.24 20.50
C LEU A 240 -3.56 5.25 20.98
N ALA A 241 -4.00 6.41 21.48
CA ALA A 241 -3.10 7.45 21.95
C ALA A 241 -2.47 7.07 23.30
N PRO A 242 -1.19 7.46 23.56
CA PRO A 242 -0.48 7.19 24.82
C PRO A 242 -1.12 7.81 26.08
N ALA A 243 -2.22 8.56 25.95
CA ALA A 243 -2.81 9.38 27.01
C ALA A 243 -3.19 8.61 28.29
N ALA A 244 -3.34 7.29 28.22
CA ALA A 244 -3.67 6.43 29.35
C ALA A 244 -2.46 5.81 30.08
N MET A 245 -1.23 5.94 29.54
CA MET A 245 0.00 5.37 30.12
C MET A 245 0.49 6.15 31.35
N ALA A 246 1.31 5.56 32.22
CA ALA A 246 1.93 6.26 33.36
C ALA A 246 2.77 7.46 32.88
N SER A 247 3.01 8.49 33.71
CA SER A 247 3.55 9.78 33.23
C SER A 247 4.90 9.70 32.50
N GLU A 248 5.81 8.84 32.95
CA GLU A 248 7.11 8.63 32.29
C GLU A 248 6.99 7.76 31.04
N GLU A 249 6.28 6.63 31.13
CA GLU A 249 6.00 5.71 30.01
C GLU A 249 5.22 6.41 28.87
N ARG A 250 4.36 7.36 29.24
CA ARG A 250 3.59 8.23 28.34
C ARG A 250 4.49 9.20 27.57
N ALA A 251 5.55 9.72 28.19
CA ALA A 251 6.46 10.66 27.54
C ALA A 251 7.25 9.94 26.44
N ASP A 252 7.76 8.74 26.76
CA ASP A 252 8.49 7.89 25.83
C ASP A 252 7.62 7.46 24.64
N ALA A 253 6.45 6.87 24.92
CA ALA A 253 5.50 6.47 23.89
C ALA A 253 5.05 7.64 23.01
N ARG A 254 4.90 8.84 23.58
CA ARG A 254 4.57 10.05 22.80
C ARG A 254 5.72 10.47 21.89
N ALA A 255 6.97 10.42 22.34
CA ALA A 255 8.13 10.76 21.52
C ALA A 255 8.22 9.84 20.31
N HIS A 256 8.02 8.56 20.54
CA HIS A 256 7.91 7.58 19.50
C HIS A 256 6.76 7.97 18.55
N VAL A 257 5.51 8.16 19.03
CA VAL A 257 4.30 8.27 18.15
C VAL A 257 4.51 9.41 17.17
N VAL A 258 4.90 10.55 17.71
CA VAL A 258 5.11 11.77 16.95
C VAL A 258 6.26 11.60 15.94
N SER A 259 7.29 10.83 16.26
CA SER A 259 8.36 10.53 15.30
C SER A 259 7.85 9.71 14.12
N LEU A 260 7.02 8.69 14.36
CA LEU A 260 6.42 7.88 13.31
C LEU A 260 5.40 8.68 12.47
N GLU A 261 4.59 9.52 13.10
CA GLU A 261 3.71 10.48 12.41
C GLU A 261 4.51 11.40 11.50
N GLY A 262 5.62 11.96 12.01
CA GLY A 262 6.53 12.80 11.23
C GLY A 262 7.13 12.08 10.02
N LEU A 263 7.51 10.81 10.17
CA LEU A 263 7.98 9.97 9.06
C LEU A 263 6.85 9.68 8.04
N CYS A 264 5.63 9.39 8.49
CA CYS A 264 4.46 9.22 7.61
C CYS A 264 4.14 10.52 6.86
N ALA A 265 4.20 11.68 7.52
CA ALA A 265 4.05 12.99 6.89
C ALA A 265 5.16 13.29 5.88
N PHE A 266 6.41 12.97 6.22
CA PHE A 266 7.55 13.08 5.31
C PHE A 266 7.34 12.26 4.04
N ALA A 267 6.90 11.01 4.20
CA ALA A 267 6.67 10.08 3.10
C ALA A 267 5.62 10.60 2.10
N VAL A 268 4.56 11.21 2.62
CA VAL A 268 3.47 11.79 1.82
C VAL A 268 3.89 13.14 1.17
N GLY A 269 4.92 13.80 1.71
CA GLY A 269 5.40 15.11 1.25
C GLY A 269 4.81 16.30 2.01
N SER A 270 4.22 16.05 3.18
CA SER A 270 3.68 17.07 4.08
C SER A 270 4.80 17.66 4.95
N TRP A 271 5.69 18.44 4.34
CA TRP A 271 6.93 18.93 4.96
C TRP A 271 6.71 19.72 6.25
N ASP A 272 5.68 20.57 6.29
CA ASP A 272 5.39 21.39 7.48
C ASP A 272 4.88 20.56 8.64
N VAL A 273 4.17 19.46 8.36
CA VAL A 273 3.72 18.51 9.38
C VAL A 273 4.93 17.75 9.91
N ALA A 274 5.76 17.19 9.02
CA ALA A 274 6.97 16.46 9.38
C ALA A 274 7.94 17.32 10.23
N GLU A 275 8.15 18.59 9.88
CA GLU A 275 9.01 19.48 10.66
C GLU A 275 8.48 19.73 12.07
N ARG A 276 7.17 19.99 12.20
CA ARG A 276 6.55 20.20 13.52
C ARG A 276 6.66 18.95 14.37
N ASP A 277 6.43 17.79 13.80
CA ASP A 277 6.42 16.52 14.51
C ASP A 277 7.84 16.15 14.96
N PHE A 278 8.86 16.24 14.09
CA PHE A 278 10.25 16.01 14.51
C PHE A 278 10.73 17.00 15.57
N ALA A 279 10.32 18.27 15.48
CA ALA A 279 10.62 19.27 16.51
C ALA A 279 9.92 18.95 17.84
N LEU A 280 8.69 18.44 17.80
CA LEU A 280 7.98 17.99 18.99
C LEU A 280 8.64 16.74 19.59
N ALA A 281 8.94 15.72 18.78
CA ALA A 281 9.63 14.50 19.17
C ALA A 281 10.95 14.79 19.90
N SER A 282 11.75 15.73 19.38
CA SER A 282 13.01 16.14 20.01
C SER A 282 12.82 16.76 21.40
N ARG A 283 11.72 17.48 21.62
CA ARG A 283 11.40 18.13 22.91
C ARG A 283 10.86 17.15 23.96
N VAL A 284 10.07 16.17 23.53
CA VAL A 284 9.47 15.17 24.43
C VAL A 284 10.31 13.89 24.52
N ALA A 285 11.50 13.88 23.91
CA ALA A 285 12.38 12.73 23.85
C ALA A 285 12.72 12.16 25.25
N PRO A 286 12.67 10.83 25.41
CA PRO A 286 12.97 10.15 26.69
C PRO A 286 14.44 10.32 27.11
N ASP A 287 15.35 10.35 26.14
CA ASP A 287 16.78 10.41 26.38
C ASP A 287 17.52 11.27 25.32
N ALA A 288 18.80 11.56 25.59
CA ALA A 288 19.63 12.39 24.71
C ALA A 288 19.91 11.72 23.35
N GLY A 289 19.99 10.39 23.30
CA GLY A 289 20.15 9.62 22.08
C GLY A 289 18.91 9.73 21.20
N PHE A 290 17.71 9.48 21.74
CA PHE A 290 16.45 9.67 21.02
C PHE A 290 16.32 11.09 20.46
N ARG A 291 16.62 12.10 21.28
CA ARG A 291 16.62 13.50 20.85
C ARG A 291 17.55 13.71 19.66
N ALA A 292 18.77 13.19 19.71
CA ALA A 292 19.74 13.32 18.63
C ALA A 292 19.21 12.67 17.33
N ARG A 293 18.62 11.47 17.39
CA ARG A 293 18.03 10.80 16.22
C ARG A 293 16.90 11.62 15.60
N ALA A 294 15.99 12.15 16.43
CA ALA A 294 14.89 13.00 15.97
C ALA A 294 15.39 14.33 15.36
N GLU A 295 16.44 14.94 15.93
CA GLU A 295 17.03 16.16 15.39
C GLU A 295 17.71 15.94 14.03
N ARG A 296 18.34 14.78 13.82
CA ARG A 296 18.96 14.43 12.52
C ARG A 296 17.96 14.29 11.38
N LEU A 297 16.67 14.05 11.65
CA LEU A 297 15.64 14.02 10.62
C LEU A 297 15.27 15.41 10.07
N ARG A 298 15.48 16.48 10.86
CA ARG A 298 15.01 17.83 10.50
C ARG A 298 15.68 18.42 9.26
N PRO A 299 17.02 18.33 9.06
CA PRO A 299 17.67 18.80 7.83
C PRO A 299 17.12 18.16 6.55
N PHE A 300 16.67 16.90 6.62
CA PHE A 300 16.08 16.22 5.46
C PHE A 300 14.73 16.80 5.07
N VAL A 301 13.97 17.41 5.99
CA VAL A 301 12.73 18.12 5.64
C VAL A 301 13.02 19.35 4.79
N VAL A 302 14.09 20.09 5.12
CA VAL A 302 14.55 21.24 4.33
C VAL A 302 15.00 20.79 2.94
N GLN A 303 15.76 19.70 2.85
CA GLN A 303 16.13 19.10 1.56
C GLN A 303 14.89 18.64 0.78
N GLY A 304 13.88 18.10 1.47
CA GLY A 304 12.61 17.66 0.89
C GLY A 304 11.86 18.79 0.19
N ARG A 305 11.80 19.97 0.81
CA ARG A 305 11.22 21.18 0.21
C ARG A 305 11.92 21.64 -1.06
N ALA A 306 13.21 21.36 -1.19
CA ALA A 306 14.04 21.72 -2.34
C ALA A 306 14.08 20.64 -3.44
N LEU A 307 13.35 19.52 -3.28
CA LEU A 307 13.33 18.46 -4.28
C LEU A 307 12.75 18.97 -5.62
N PRO A 308 13.32 18.56 -6.76
CA PRO A 308 12.75 18.88 -8.06
C PRO A 308 11.30 18.38 -8.16
N HIS A 309 10.41 19.20 -8.72
CA HIS A 309 9.01 18.82 -8.90
C HIS A 309 8.66 18.73 -10.39
N ARG A 310 7.95 17.68 -10.78
CA ARG A 310 7.41 17.51 -12.13
C ARG A 310 5.90 17.68 -12.11
N SER A 311 5.40 18.71 -12.79
CA SER A 311 3.95 18.99 -12.82
C SER A 311 3.20 17.89 -13.59
N PRO A 312 2.23 17.19 -12.94
CA PRO A 312 1.42 16.20 -13.63
C PRO A 312 0.56 16.84 -14.71
N ALA A 313 -0.01 18.02 -14.45
CA ALA A 313 -0.85 18.72 -15.42
C ALA A 313 -0.07 19.06 -16.69
N PHE A 314 1.16 19.58 -16.52
CA PHE A 314 2.04 19.90 -17.65
C PHE A 314 2.48 18.64 -18.42
N ALA A 315 2.83 17.55 -17.71
CA ALA A 315 3.15 16.28 -18.35
C ALA A 315 1.97 15.75 -19.19
N GLY A 316 0.75 15.83 -18.66
CA GLY A 316 -0.46 15.50 -19.41
C GLY A 316 -0.63 16.38 -20.65
N ALA A 317 -0.49 17.70 -20.51
CA ALA A 317 -0.60 18.65 -21.63
C ALA A 317 0.41 18.34 -22.75
N LEU A 318 1.67 18.09 -22.41
CA LEU A 318 2.69 17.68 -23.38
C LEU A 318 2.27 16.42 -24.14
N SER A 319 1.79 15.40 -23.42
CA SER A 319 1.34 14.13 -24.02
C SER A 319 0.03 14.23 -24.80
N THR A 320 -0.75 15.31 -24.62
CA THR A 320 -1.92 15.63 -25.44
C THR A 320 -1.52 16.19 -26.81
N PHE A 321 -0.36 16.83 -26.95
CA PHE A 321 0.10 17.33 -28.25
C PHE A 321 1.03 16.34 -28.94
N VAL A 322 1.93 15.73 -28.16
CA VAL A 322 2.92 14.78 -28.67
C VAL A 322 2.89 13.56 -27.77
N PRO A 323 2.29 12.44 -28.22
CA PRO A 323 2.23 11.22 -27.41
C PRO A 323 3.62 10.81 -26.90
N GLY A 324 3.71 10.49 -25.60
CA GLY A 324 4.98 10.16 -24.95
C GLY A 324 5.84 11.32 -24.47
N ALA A 325 5.55 12.57 -24.84
CA ALA A 325 6.37 13.72 -24.44
C ALA A 325 6.34 13.98 -22.92
N GLY A 326 5.19 13.76 -22.26
CA GLY A 326 5.08 13.88 -20.81
C GLY A 326 5.87 12.81 -20.04
N GLN A 327 5.97 11.60 -20.59
CA GLN A 327 6.81 10.53 -20.03
C GLN A 327 8.30 10.87 -20.18
N ALA A 328 8.70 11.46 -21.32
CA ALA A 328 10.06 11.97 -21.50
C ALA A 328 10.37 13.13 -20.54
N TYR A 329 9.43 14.04 -20.33
CA TYR A 329 9.53 15.12 -19.33
C TYR A 329 9.72 14.58 -17.90
N ALA A 330 9.06 13.47 -17.56
CA ALA A 330 9.24 12.77 -16.29
C ALA A 330 10.55 11.96 -16.20
N GLY A 331 11.42 12.00 -17.22
CA GLY A 331 12.70 11.28 -17.26
C GLY A 331 12.65 9.89 -17.90
N HIS A 332 11.48 9.43 -18.35
CA HIS A 332 11.29 8.11 -18.96
C HIS A 332 11.24 8.18 -20.49
N VAL A 333 12.34 8.63 -21.10
CA VAL A 333 12.44 8.86 -22.56
C VAL A 333 12.10 7.61 -23.38
N ARG A 334 12.56 6.43 -22.95
CA ARG A 334 12.27 5.16 -23.64
C ARG A 334 10.78 4.82 -23.65
N ASP A 335 10.09 5.07 -22.54
CA ASP A 335 8.65 4.84 -22.45
C ASP A 335 7.89 5.88 -23.28
N GLY A 336 8.36 7.14 -23.27
CA GLY A 336 7.86 8.18 -24.16
C GLY A 336 7.95 7.79 -25.64
N LEU A 337 9.10 7.31 -26.10
CA LEU A 337 9.28 6.87 -27.49
C LEU A 337 8.31 5.74 -27.87
N ARG A 338 8.08 4.77 -26.98
CA ARG A 338 7.10 3.69 -27.21
C ARG A 338 5.69 4.23 -27.41
N HIS A 339 5.27 5.18 -26.55
CA HIS A 339 3.96 5.81 -26.69
C HIS A 339 3.84 6.63 -27.98
N LEU A 340 4.91 7.33 -28.37
CA LEU A 340 4.95 8.06 -29.63
C LEU A 340 4.75 7.14 -30.82
N LEU A 341 5.57 6.08 -30.93
CA LEU A 341 5.52 5.14 -32.05
C LEU A 341 4.17 4.41 -32.13
N PHE A 342 3.64 3.97 -30.99
CA PHE A 342 2.37 3.26 -30.94
C PHE A 342 1.19 4.15 -31.37
N ASN A 343 1.10 5.37 -30.85
CA ASN A 343 0.03 6.30 -31.24
C ASN A 343 0.19 6.81 -32.68
N ALA A 344 1.43 6.99 -33.16
CA ALA A 344 1.70 7.33 -34.55
C ALA A 344 1.22 6.22 -35.51
N ALA A 345 1.48 4.95 -35.17
CA ALA A 345 1.00 3.82 -35.95
C ALA A 345 -0.53 3.78 -36.03
N LEU A 346 -1.22 3.90 -34.89
CA LEU A 346 -2.69 3.94 -34.85
C LEU A 346 -3.26 5.14 -35.62
N GLY A 347 -2.70 6.33 -35.42
CA GLY A 347 -3.11 7.53 -36.13
C GLY A 347 -2.93 7.41 -37.64
N TYR A 348 -1.79 6.83 -38.08
CA TYR A 348 -1.54 6.55 -39.48
C TYR A 348 -2.55 5.54 -40.06
N THR A 349 -2.89 4.48 -39.32
CA THR A 349 -3.91 3.51 -39.76
C THR A 349 -5.27 4.18 -39.96
N VAL A 350 -5.71 5.03 -39.02
CA VAL A 350 -6.97 5.78 -39.14
C VAL A 350 -6.93 6.71 -40.35
N TYR A 351 -5.83 7.44 -40.53
CA TYR A 351 -5.64 8.34 -41.67
C TYR A 351 -5.66 7.61 -43.02
N ALA A 352 -4.96 6.47 -43.12
CA ALA A 352 -4.88 5.68 -44.33
C ALA A 352 -6.24 5.08 -44.71
N LEU A 353 -7.02 4.59 -43.74
CA LEU A 353 -8.38 4.11 -43.97
C LEU A 353 -9.32 5.23 -44.44
N ALA A 354 -9.25 6.40 -43.79
CA ALA A 354 -10.08 7.55 -44.14
C ALA A 354 -9.73 8.09 -45.55
N SER A 355 -8.45 8.11 -45.90
CA SER A 355 -7.96 8.60 -47.20
C SER A 355 -8.28 7.65 -48.36
N ASN A 356 -8.47 6.36 -48.07
CA ASN A 356 -8.90 5.35 -49.05
C ASN A 356 -10.43 5.18 -49.10
N GLU A 357 -11.20 6.18 -48.67
CA GLU A 357 -12.67 6.19 -48.63
C GLU A 357 -13.32 5.07 -47.78
N GLN A 358 -12.54 4.38 -46.94
CA GLN A 358 -13.03 3.34 -46.03
C GLN A 358 -13.53 3.94 -44.71
N VAL A 359 -14.47 4.89 -44.80
CA VAL A 359 -14.97 5.66 -43.64
C VAL A 359 -15.52 4.77 -42.52
N PRO A 360 -16.31 3.70 -42.78
CA PRO A 360 -16.77 2.83 -41.70
C PRO A 360 -15.62 2.16 -40.95
N ALA A 361 -14.59 1.70 -41.66
CA ALA A 361 -13.42 1.08 -41.04
C ALA A 361 -12.58 2.08 -40.26
N SER A 362 -12.39 3.30 -40.77
CA SER A 362 -11.64 4.35 -40.05
C SER A 362 -12.33 4.77 -38.76
N VAL A 363 -13.67 4.81 -38.73
CA VAL A 363 -14.44 5.10 -37.51
C VAL A 363 -14.26 3.99 -36.47
N ILE A 364 -14.36 2.72 -36.89
CA ILE A 364 -14.16 1.57 -36.01
C ILE A 364 -12.73 1.60 -35.42
N VAL A 365 -11.71 1.70 -36.26
CA VAL A 365 -10.31 1.72 -35.79
C VAL A 365 -10.04 2.97 -34.95
N GLY A 366 -10.58 4.13 -35.32
CA GLY A 366 -10.45 5.37 -34.55
C GLY A 366 -11.07 5.26 -33.15
N SER A 367 -12.25 4.63 -33.04
CA SER A 367 -12.88 4.37 -31.74
C SER A 367 -12.04 3.46 -30.85
N VAL A 368 -11.33 2.49 -31.44
CA VAL A 368 -10.40 1.61 -30.72
C VAL A 368 -9.11 2.35 -30.36
N ALA A 369 -8.63 3.28 -31.18
CA ALA A 369 -7.41 4.04 -30.95
C ALA A 369 -7.55 5.11 -29.85
N LEU A 370 -8.74 5.71 -29.73
CA LEU A 370 -9.01 6.83 -28.83
C LEU A 370 -8.66 6.55 -27.34
N PRO A 371 -9.01 5.40 -26.74
CA PRO A 371 -8.64 5.08 -25.36
C PRO A 371 -7.13 4.97 -25.15
N PHE A 372 -6.37 4.53 -26.16
CA PHE A 372 -4.90 4.45 -26.06
C PHE A 372 -4.26 5.84 -26.08
N TYR A 373 -4.83 6.75 -26.88
CA TYR A 373 -4.41 8.14 -26.92
C TYR A 373 -4.60 8.83 -25.57
N PHE A 374 -5.81 8.71 -24.99
CA PHE A 374 -6.09 9.26 -23.67
C PHE A 374 -5.34 8.54 -22.54
N GLY A 375 -5.16 7.23 -22.65
CA GLY A 375 -4.35 6.43 -21.72
C GLY A 375 -2.91 6.93 -21.65
N ASN A 376 -2.31 7.33 -22.78
CA ASN A 376 -0.99 7.97 -22.79
C ASN A 376 -0.97 9.30 -22.01
N VAL A 377 -2.02 10.12 -22.09
CA VAL A 377 -2.11 11.40 -21.34
C VAL A 377 -2.20 11.13 -19.83
N ILE A 378 -3.01 10.17 -19.41
CA ILE A 378 -3.12 9.77 -17.99
C ILE A 378 -1.79 9.17 -17.51
N GLY A 379 -1.19 8.29 -18.31
CA GLY A 379 0.11 7.69 -18.02
C GLY A 379 1.22 8.72 -17.85
N ALA A 380 1.20 9.81 -18.62
CA ALA A 380 2.13 10.92 -18.47
C ALA A 380 2.00 11.64 -17.12
N ARG A 381 0.77 11.89 -16.67
CA ARG A 381 0.50 12.49 -15.35
C ARG A 381 1.04 11.60 -14.24
N GLU A 382 0.79 10.30 -14.34
CA GLU A 382 1.24 9.33 -13.35
C GLU A 382 2.77 9.18 -13.34
N SER A 383 3.41 9.26 -14.51
CA SER A 383 4.86 9.27 -14.64
C SER A 383 5.50 10.44 -13.87
N ALA A 384 4.92 11.64 -13.98
CA ALA A 384 5.37 12.81 -13.23
C ALA A 384 5.20 12.64 -11.71
N ARG A 385 4.03 12.15 -11.25
CA ARG A 385 3.81 11.85 -9.82
C ARG A 385 4.78 10.82 -9.28
N ARG A 386 5.08 9.79 -10.08
CA ARG A 386 6.04 8.75 -9.72
C ARG A 386 7.43 9.32 -9.55
N PHE A 387 7.88 10.19 -10.46
CA PHE A 387 9.18 10.86 -10.35
C PHE A 387 9.31 11.58 -9.00
N ASP A 388 8.33 12.40 -8.62
CA ASP A 388 8.35 13.12 -7.34
C ASP A 388 8.36 12.14 -6.15
N ARG A 389 7.52 11.10 -6.21
CA ARG A 389 7.43 10.09 -5.16
C ARG A 389 8.76 9.36 -4.98
N GLU A 390 9.40 8.91 -6.06
CA GLU A 390 10.69 8.21 -5.99
C GLU A 390 11.79 9.07 -5.37
N GLN A 391 11.81 10.38 -5.66
CA GLN A 391 12.75 11.30 -5.03
C GLN A 391 12.49 11.44 -3.53
N ARG A 392 11.22 11.61 -3.12
CA ARG A 392 10.85 11.66 -1.70
C ARG A 392 11.23 10.39 -0.97
N MET A 393 10.92 9.23 -1.54
CA MET A 393 11.24 7.93 -0.93
C MET A 393 12.75 7.71 -0.80
N ARG A 394 13.54 8.06 -1.82
CA ARG A 394 15.01 8.02 -1.74
C ARG A 394 15.57 8.95 -0.67
N LEU A 395 14.93 10.11 -0.46
CA LEU A 395 15.32 11.03 0.61
C LEU A 395 14.93 10.48 2.00
N LEU A 396 13.74 9.90 2.12
CA LEU A 396 13.25 9.27 3.35
C LEU A 396 14.15 8.11 3.79
N ALA A 397 14.53 7.24 2.86
CA ALA A 397 15.45 6.13 3.15
C ALA A 397 16.78 6.63 3.74
N ARG A 398 17.37 7.68 3.15
CA ARG A 398 18.60 8.31 3.67
C ARG A 398 18.38 8.97 5.03
N ALA A 399 17.23 9.61 5.24
CA ALA A 399 16.90 10.23 6.51
C ALA A 399 16.80 9.19 7.64
N ILE A 400 16.15 8.06 7.37
CA ILE A 400 16.04 6.94 8.32
C ILE A 400 17.42 6.35 8.61
N GLU A 401 18.23 6.09 7.58
CA GLU A 401 19.59 5.57 7.74
C GLU A 401 20.47 6.51 8.58
N ASP A 402 20.42 7.82 8.34
CA ASP A 402 21.19 8.81 9.11
C ASP A 402 20.69 8.96 10.55
N SER A 403 19.37 8.86 10.78
CA SER A 403 18.80 8.87 12.12
C SER A 403 19.22 7.66 12.96
N ALA A 404 19.60 6.55 12.33
CA ALA A 404 20.00 5.32 13.01
C ALA A 404 21.48 5.31 13.44
N ARG A 405 22.33 6.17 12.86
CA ARG A 405 23.76 6.30 13.20
C ARG A 405 23.99 6.95 14.56
#